data_AF-A0A933U8Y8-F1
#
_entry.id   AF-A0A933U8Y8-F1
#
_cell.length_a   1.000
_cell.length_b   1.000
_cell.length_c   1.000
_cell.angle_alpha   90.00
_cell.angle_beta   90.00
_cell.angle_gamma   90.00
#
_symmetry.space_group_name_H-M   'P 1'
#
loop_
_entity.id
_entity.type
_entity.pdbx_description
1 polymer ?
#
loop_
_entity_poly.entity_id
_entity_poly.type
_entity_poly.pdbx_seq_one_letter_code
_entity_poly.pdbx_strand_id
1 'polypeptide(L)'
;MRTHQSLLVAGLVLLPLGAFALAPRATANDPTWAGGGKLGTAMQTLQAGQQKIGKALDKKDFATVLAQTLEMEKAVQEAKLDTPPTAGAVKEPDKKKEFVAGFRKQMIELQKALLDLEAAAVGENVDEAKKVFDERLKSIKKDGHGKYKGD
;
A
#
# COMPACT_ATOMS: atom_id res chain seq x y z
N MET A 1 16.40 -3.01 -71.73
CA MET A 1 17.76 -3.46 -71.36
C MET A 1 18.29 -2.51 -70.31
N ARG A 2 18.81 -3.04 -69.18
CA ARG A 2 19.91 -2.56 -68.30
C ARG A 2 20.00 -1.03 -67.99
N THR A 3 20.20 -0.51 -66.78
CA THR A 3 20.80 -1.00 -65.52
C THR A 3 20.68 0.08 -64.42
N HIS A 4 20.85 -0.36 -63.18
CA HIS A 4 20.81 0.32 -61.87
C HIS A 4 21.76 1.51 -61.64
N GLN A 5 21.44 2.34 -60.62
CA GLN A 5 22.24 2.72 -59.41
C GLN A 5 21.72 4.06 -58.84
N SER A 6 21.06 4.15 -57.68
CA SER A 6 21.53 4.05 -56.27
C SER A 6 22.28 5.28 -55.74
N LEU A 7 21.65 6.03 -54.82
CA LEU A 7 22.20 6.81 -53.67
C LEU A 7 20.98 7.51 -52.99
N LEU A 8 20.40 7.07 -51.85
CA LEU A 8 20.84 7.20 -50.44
C LEU A 8 21.43 8.60 -50.16
N VAL A 9 20.89 9.45 -49.27
CA VAL A 9 20.84 9.35 -47.79
C VAL A 9 19.83 10.40 -47.28
N ALA A 10 18.73 10.00 -46.63
CA ALA A 10 18.46 10.04 -45.18
C ALA A 10 18.47 11.43 -44.51
N GLY A 11 17.30 11.85 -44.03
CA GLY A 11 17.10 13.03 -43.18
C GLY A 11 15.76 12.98 -42.46
N LEU A 12 15.55 11.96 -41.62
CA LEU A 12 14.37 11.83 -40.76
C LEU A 12 14.73 12.29 -39.34
N VAL A 13 14.37 13.52 -39.00
CA VAL A 13 14.48 14.04 -37.63
C VAL A 13 13.21 13.63 -36.87
N LEU A 14 13.35 12.59 -36.04
CA LEU A 14 12.35 12.17 -35.06
C LEU A 14 12.38 13.12 -33.85
N LEU A 15 11.33 13.90 -33.66
CA LEU A 15 11.07 14.63 -32.42
C LEU A 15 10.38 13.70 -31.40
N PRO A 16 10.90 13.52 -30.18
CA PRO A 16 10.24 12.72 -29.16
C PRO A 16 9.09 13.52 -28.50
N LEU A 17 7.95 12.85 -28.45
CA LEU A 17 6.76 13.20 -27.68
C LEU A 17 7.13 13.46 -26.20
N GLY A 18 7.09 14.72 -25.79
CA GLY A 18 7.12 15.11 -24.39
C GLY A 18 5.78 14.80 -23.72
N ALA A 19 5.57 13.54 -23.34
CA ALA A 19 4.49 13.16 -22.44
C ALA A 19 4.81 13.71 -21.05
N PHE A 20 4.28 14.90 -20.73
CA PHE A 20 4.24 15.42 -19.37
C PHE A 20 3.33 14.51 -18.53
N ALA A 21 3.93 13.51 -17.91
CA ALA A 21 3.29 12.72 -16.87
C ALA A 21 2.99 13.64 -15.69
N LEU A 22 1.73 14.07 -15.57
CA LEU A 22 1.17 14.60 -14.33
C LEU A 22 1.15 13.46 -13.30
N ALA A 23 2.28 13.28 -12.62
CA ALA A 23 2.34 12.46 -11.43
C ALA A 23 1.36 13.05 -10.40
N PRO A 24 0.41 12.28 -9.85
CA PRO A 24 -0.47 12.78 -8.81
C PRO A 24 0.38 13.10 -7.58
N ARG A 25 0.41 14.39 -7.22
CA ARG A 25 0.96 14.87 -5.96
C ARG A 25 0.18 14.18 -4.83
N ALA A 26 0.82 13.23 -4.17
CA ALA A 26 0.30 12.64 -2.94
C ALA A 26 0.17 13.76 -1.91
N THR A 27 -1.05 14.21 -1.63
CA THR A 27 -1.35 15.08 -0.50
C THR A 27 -1.31 14.22 0.77
N ALA A 28 -0.11 13.93 1.26
CA ALA A 28 0.10 13.30 2.55
C ALA A 28 0.05 14.38 3.64
N ASN A 29 -1.16 14.65 4.15
CA ASN A 29 -1.34 15.53 5.31
C ASN A 29 -1.86 14.72 6.50
N ASP A 30 -1.11 13.68 6.86
CA ASP A 30 -1.26 12.94 8.11
C ASP A 30 0.14 12.80 8.72
N PRO A 31 0.29 12.91 10.05
CA PRO A 31 1.58 12.79 10.70
C PRO A 31 2.20 11.44 10.35
N THR A 32 3.34 11.50 9.64
CA THR A 32 4.16 10.37 9.24
C THR A 32 4.54 9.57 10.47
N TRP A 33 4.49 8.24 10.39
CA TRP A 33 5.01 7.37 11.44
C TRP A 33 6.41 7.83 11.87
N ALA A 34 6.59 8.18 13.15
CA ALA A 34 7.84 8.74 13.68
C ALA A 34 9.01 7.74 13.65
N GLY A 35 8.75 6.47 13.33
CA GLY A 35 9.77 5.47 13.05
C GLY A 35 10.23 5.53 11.60
N GLY A 36 11.23 6.38 11.30
CA GLY A 36 11.98 6.24 10.06
C GLY A 36 12.50 4.81 9.88
N GLY A 37 12.57 4.32 8.63
CA GLY A 37 13.00 2.95 8.31
C GLY A 37 11.94 2.11 7.59
N LYS A 38 12.12 0.78 7.59
CA LYS A 38 11.25 -0.17 6.87
C LYS A 38 9.80 -0.13 7.36
N LEU A 39 9.60 -0.14 8.68
CA LEU A 39 8.27 -0.03 9.29
C LEU A 39 7.54 1.26 8.91
N GLY A 40 8.20 2.42 8.97
CA GLY A 40 7.59 3.69 8.55
C GLY A 40 7.18 3.69 7.08
N THR A 41 8.00 3.11 6.20
CA THR A 41 7.69 2.93 4.78
C THR A 41 6.48 2.02 4.59
N ALA A 42 6.44 0.88 5.30
CA ALA A 42 5.30 -0.04 5.26
C ALA A 42 4.00 0.65 5.72
N MET A 43 4.04 1.44 6.79
CA MET A 43 2.88 2.19 7.27
C MET A 43 2.38 3.24 6.27
N GLN A 44 3.30 3.93 5.58
CA GLN A 44 2.95 4.85 4.50
C GLN A 44 2.29 4.11 3.33
N THR A 45 2.81 2.94 2.94
CA THR A 45 2.20 2.08 1.92
C THR A 45 0.79 1.68 2.30
N LEU A 46 0.56 1.24 3.55
CA LEU A 46 -0.76 0.88 4.04
C LEU A 46 -1.73 2.06 4.00
N GLN A 47 -1.27 3.25 4.39
CA GLN A 47 -2.09 4.45 4.36
C GLN A 47 -2.46 4.88 2.94
N ALA A 48 -1.49 4.90 2.03
CA ALA A 48 -1.71 5.27 0.63
C ALA A 48 -2.60 4.24 -0.08
N GLY A 49 -2.38 2.95 0.16
CA GLY A 49 -3.19 1.86 -0.37
C GLY A 49 -4.64 1.98 0.06
N GLN A 50 -4.90 2.20 1.36
CA GLN A 50 -6.25 2.37 1.89
C GLN A 50 -7.01 3.52 1.20
N GLN A 51 -6.36 4.67 1.01
CA GLN A 51 -6.99 5.82 0.33
C GLN A 51 -7.34 5.52 -1.14
N LYS A 52 -6.46 4.80 -1.85
CA LYS A 52 -6.67 4.41 -3.24
C LYS A 52 -7.76 3.35 -3.39
N ILE A 53 -7.76 2.34 -2.52
CA ILE A 53 -8.77 1.27 -2.51
C ILE A 53 -10.17 1.86 -2.31
N GLY A 54 -10.36 2.79 -1.35
CA GLY A 54 -11.66 3.42 -1.15
C GLY A 54 -12.20 4.07 -2.43
N LYS A 55 -11.36 4.85 -3.13
CA LYS A 55 -11.73 5.48 -4.41
C LYS A 55 -11.96 4.47 -5.54
N ALA A 56 -11.20 3.39 -5.55
CA ALA A 56 -11.30 2.34 -6.57
C ALA A 56 -12.59 1.51 -6.41
N LEU A 57 -12.97 1.17 -5.18
CA LEU A 57 -14.22 0.47 -4.86
C LEU A 57 -15.44 1.29 -5.28
N ASP A 58 -15.43 2.61 -5.11
CA ASP A 58 -16.51 3.48 -5.58
C ASP A 58 -16.65 3.48 -7.11
N LYS A 59 -15.55 3.29 -7.83
CA LYS A 59 -15.50 3.19 -9.29
C LYS A 59 -15.65 1.76 -9.81
N LYS A 60 -15.78 0.77 -8.93
CA LYS A 60 -15.73 -0.66 -9.27
C LYS A 60 -14.46 -1.05 -10.06
N ASP A 61 -13.35 -0.38 -9.79
CA ASP A 61 -12.05 -0.66 -10.41
C ASP A 61 -11.32 -1.75 -9.61
N PHE A 62 -11.73 -3.00 -9.83
CA PHE A 62 -11.17 -4.15 -9.10
C PHE A 62 -9.69 -4.40 -9.41
N ALA A 63 -9.22 -4.05 -10.61
CA ALA A 63 -7.81 -4.14 -10.95
C ALA A 63 -6.95 -3.25 -10.04
N THR A 64 -7.38 -2.01 -9.81
CA THR A 64 -6.71 -1.12 -8.85
C THR A 64 -6.87 -1.62 -7.42
N VAL A 65 -8.03 -2.14 -7.03
CA VAL A 65 -8.23 -2.71 -5.68
C VAL A 65 -7.23 -3.84 -5.44
N LEU A 66 -7.16 -4.84 -6.33
CA LEU A 66 -6.25 -5.98 -6.21
C LEU A 66 -4.79 -5.53 -6.18
N ALA A 67 -4.39 -4.65 -7.09
CA ALA A 67 -3.02 -4.14 -7.14
C ALA A 67 -2.61 -3.43 -5.84
N GLN A 68 -3.50 -2.61 -5.26
CA GLN A 68 -3.21 -1.94 -4.00
C GLN A 68 -3.28 -2.88 -2.80
N THR A 69 -4.21 -3.83 -2.77
CA THR A 69 -4.30 -4.85 -1.72
C THR A 69 -3.01 -5.67 -1.65
N LEU A 70 -2.48 -6.14 -2.79
CA LEU A 70 -1.22 -6.89 -2.84
C LEU A 70 -0.02 -6.08 -2.31
N GLU A 71 0.09 -4.80 -2.65
CA GLU A 71 1.16 -3.95 -2.12
C GLU A 71 1.03 -3.73 -0.61
N MET A 72 -0.20 -3.58 -0.12
CA MET A 72 -0.48 -3.50 1.32
C MET A 72 -0.11 -4.80 2.03
N GLU A 73 -0.45 -5.95 1.47
CA GLU A 73 -0.11 -7.25 2.03
C GLU A 73 1.40 -7.46 2.16
N LYS A 74 2.16 -7.16 1.10
CA LYS A 74 3.64 -7.20 1.16
C LYS A 74 4.17 -6.33 2.31
N ALA A 75 3.65 -5.10 2.43
CA ALA A 75 4.03 -4.19 3.50
C ALA A 75 3.68 -4.75 4.90
N VAL A 76 2.53 -5.39 5.08
CA VAL A 76 2.17 -6.06 6.35
C VAL A 76 3.11 -7.24 6.64
N GLN A 77 3.45 -8.04 5.63
CA GLN A 77 4.37 -9.18 5.78
C GLN A 77 5.73 -8.73 6.31
N GLU A 78 6.29 -7.68 5.74
CA GLU A 78 7.55 -7.09 6.20
C GLU A 78 7.42 -6.48 7.61
N ALA A 79 6.38 -5.67 7.83
CA ALA A 79 6.20 -4.94 9.09
C ALA A 79 5.97 -5.84 10.31
N LYS A 80 5.48 -7.08 10.12
CA LYS A 80 5.32 -8.07 11.22
C LYS A 80 6.64 -8.44 11.88
N LEU A 81 7.76 -8.32 11.18
CA LEU A 81 9.07 -8.67 11.70
C LEU A 81 9.67 -7.53 12.52
N ASP A 82 9.24 -6.31 12.27
CA ASP A 82 9.74 -5.11 12.93
C ASP A 82 9.22 -4.96 14.37
N THR A 83 9.93 -4.13 15.13
CA THR A 83 9.52 -3.73 16.48
C THR A 83 9.03 -2.28 16.44
N PRO A 84 7.81 -1.98 16.92
CA PRO A 84 7.30 -0.62 16.91
C PRO A 84 8.14 0.28 17.85
N PRO A 85 8.43 1.54 17.49
CA PRO A 85 9.24 2.46 18.31
C PRO A 85 8.71 2.65 19.73
N THR A 86 7.38 2.61 19.89
CA THR A 86 6.68 2.68 21.18
C THR A 86 7.06 1.55 22.13
N ALA A 87 7.53 0.40 21.62
CA ALA A 87 8.07 -0.67 22.47
C ALA A 87 9.34 -0.25 23.23
N GLY A 88 10.02 0.82 22.80
CA GLY A 88 11.16 1.41 23.51
C GLY A 88 10.77 2.05 24.85
N ALA A 89 9.51 2.46 25.01
CA ALA A 89 8.99 3.05 26.25
C ALA A 89 8.64 1.99 27.32
N VAL A 90 8.51 0.72 26.94
CA VAL A 90 8.22 -0.39 27.86
C VAL A 90 9.52 -0.90 28.49
N LYS A 91 9.68 -0.67 29.79
CA LYS A 91 10.95 -0.93 30.51
C LYS A 91 11.08 -2.39 30.96
N GLU A 92 9.98 -3.04 31.33
CA GLU A 92 10.00 -4.42 31.80
C GLU A 92 10.14 -5.38 30.61
N PRO A 93 11.15 -6.28 30.61
CA PRO A 93 11.41 -7.16 29.47
C PRO A 93 10.22 -8.02 29.05
N ASP A 94 9.48 -8.58 30.02
CA ASP A 94 8.35 -9.45 29.71
C ASP A 94 7.14 -8.66 29.21
N LYS A 95 6.89 -7.47 29.75
CA LYS A 95 5.85 -6.56 29.23
C LYS A 95 6.20 -6.08 27.83
N LYS A 96 7.48 -5.84 27.53
CA LYS A 96 7.93 -5.49 26.18
C LYS A 96 7.70 -6.63 25.20
N LYS A 97 7.98 -7.88 25.58
CA LYS A 97 7.68 -9.06 24.75
C LYS A 97 6.18 -9.18 24.49
N GLU A 98 5.34 -9.04 25.53
CA GLU A 98 3.88 -9.05 25.39
C GLU A 98 3.38 -7.94 24.46
N PHE A 99 3.94 -6.74 24.57
CA PHE A 99 3.61 -5.60 23.72
C PHE A 99 3.94 -5.85 22.24
N VAL A 100 5.15 -6.33 21.95
CA VAL A 100 5.57 -6.67 20.59
C VAL A 100 4.76 -7.84 20.03
N ALA A 101 4.42 -8.84 20.85
CA ALA A 101 3.54 -9.93 20.44
C ALA A 101 2.12 -9.43 20.10
N GLY A 102 1.59 -8.48 20.88
CA GLY A 102 0.32 -7.81 20.60
C GLY A 102 0.32 -7.07 19.26
N PHE A 103 1.38 -6.32 18.99
CA PHE A 103 1.58 -5.63 17.71
C PHE A 103 1.56 -6.61 16.53
N ARG A 104 2.32 -7.71 16.64
CA ARG A 104 2.37 -8.75 15.59
C ARG A 104 1.03 -9.41 15.36
N LYS A 105 0.27 -9.71 16.43
CA LYS A 105 -1.10 -10.24 16.31
C LYS A 105 -2.00 -9.27 15.56
N GLN A 106 -1.90 -7.98 15.85
CA GLN A 106 -2.69 -6.97 15.14
C GLN A 106 -2.33 -6.86 13.65
N MET A 107 -1.06 -6.97 13.31
CA MET A 107 -0.64 -7.03 11.90
C MET A 107 -1.14 -8.30 11.20
N ILE A 108 -1.20 -9.44 11.91
CA ILE A 108 -1.80 -10.66 11.36
C ILE A 108 -3.30 -10.47 11.11
N GLU A 109 -4.03 -9.82 12.01
CA GLU A 109 -5.44 -9.51 11.78
C GLU A 109 -5.63 -8.55 10.59
N LEU A 110 -4.74 -7.57 10.41
CA LEU A 110 -4.73 -6.72 9.23
C LEU A 110 -4.48 -7.54 7.95
N GLN A 111 -3.52 -8.46 7.96
CA GLN A 111 -3.27 -9.35 6.81
C GLN A 111 -4.51 -10.16 6.44
N LYS A 112 -5.22 -10.73 7.43
CA LYS A 112 -6.44 -11.49 7.18
C LYS A 112 -7.51 -10.63 6.51
N ALA A 113 -7.75 -9.42 7.01
CA ALA A 113 -8.71 -8.51 6.40
C ALA A 113 -8.32 -8.09 4.98
N LEU A 114 -7.03 -7.99 4.66
CA LEU A 114 -6.56 -7.75 3.30
C LEU A 114 -6.82 -8.94 2.38
N LEU A 115 -6.55 -10.17 2.86
CA LEU A 115 -6.87 -11.39 2.11
C LEU A 115 -8.38 -11.56 1.86
N ASP A 116 -9.21 -11.20 2.84
CA ASP A 116 -10.66 -11.20 2.68
C ASP A 116 -11.11 -10.16 1.63
N LEU A 117 -10.46 -9.00 1.59
CA LEU A 117 -10.69 -7.98 0.57
C LEU A 117 -10.21 -8.46 -0.81
N GLU A 118 -9.06 -9.12 -0.90
CA GLU A 118 -8.54 -9.72 -2.13
C GLU A 118 -9.54 -10.75 -2.67
N ALA A 119 -10.01 -11.67 -1.82
CA ALA A 119 -10.99 -12.68 -2.20
C ALA A 119 -12.30 -12.05 -2.74
N ALA A 120 -12.83 -11.03 -2.04
CA ALA A 120 -14.01 -10.31 -2.48
C ALA A 120 -13.80 -9.57 -3.82
N ALA A 121 -12.62 -8.99 -4.02
CA ALA A 121 -12.27 -8.28 -5.25
C ALA A 121 -12.05 -9.24 -6.43
N VAL A 122 -11.46 -10.43 -6.22
CA VAL A 122 -11.35 -11.49 -7.23
C VAL A 122 -12.73 -11.99 -7.66
N GLY A 123 -13.67 -12.08 -6.73
CA GLY A 123 -15.07 -12.41 -7.02
C GLY A 123 -15.90 -11.24 -7.59
N GLU A 124 -15.28 -10.07 -7.81
CA GLU A 124 -15.94 -8.82 -8.22
C GLU A 124 -17.15 -8.43 -7.33
N ASN A 125 -17.14 -8.89 -6.07
CA ASN A 125 -18.22 -8.64 -5.11
C ASN A 125 -18.01 -7.30 -4.42
N VAL A 126 -18.50 -6.22 -5.04
CA VAL A 126 -18.32 -4.85 -4.54
C VAL A 126 -18.88 -4.64 -3.13
N ASP A 127 -20.01 -5.26 -2.80
CA ASP A 127 -20.68 -5.05 -1.50
C ASP A 127 -19.88 -5.71 -0.37
N GLU A 128 -19.39 -6.91 -0.60
CA GLU A 128 -18.50 -7.61 0.34
C GLU A 128 -17.15 -6.91 0.47
N ALA A 129 -16.56 -6.47 -0.65
CA ALA A 129 -15.31 -5.73 -0.64
C ALA A 129 -15.44 -4.41 0.14
N LYS A 130 -16.54 -3.68 -0.05
CA LYS A 130 -16.85 -2.46 0.72
C LYS A 130 -17.05 -2.77 2.20
N LYS A 131 -17.77 -3.84 2.54
CA LYS A 131 -17.97 -4.27 3.92
C LYS A 131 -16.63 -4.57 4.62
N VAL A 132 -15.76 -5.35 3.98
CA VAL A 132 -14.41 -5.63 4.53
C VAL A 132 -13.60 -4.35 4.69
N PHE A 133 -13.63 -3.47 3.68
CA PHE A 133 -12.89 -2.21 3.71
C PHE A 133 -13.37 -1.25 4.81
N ASP A 134 -14.68 -1.05 4.92
CA ASP A 134 -15.26 -0.07 5.84
C ASP A 134 -15.33 -0.57 7.28
N GLU A 135 -15.72 -1.82 7.49
CA GLU A 135 -15.96 -2.36 8.84
C GLU A 135 -14.69 -2.95 9.44
N ARG A 136 -13.85 -3.63 8.64
CA ARG A 136 -12.68 -4.35 9.16
C ARG A 136 -11.40 -3.54 9.04
N LEU A 137 -11.02 -3.12 7.83
CA LEU A 137 -9.73 -2.44 7.63
C LEU A 137 -9.64 -1.10 8.40
N LYS A 138 -10.71 -0.28 8.39
CA LYS A 138 -10.72 0.97 9.15
C LYS A 138 -10.69 0.74 10.67
N SER A 139 -11.41 -0.27 11.16
CA SER A 139 -11.43 -0.60 12.59
C SER A 139 -10.06 -1.06 13.08
N ILE A 140 -9.44 -2.02 12.39
CA ILE A 140 -8.10 -2.54 12.73
C ILE A 140 -7.06 -1.42 12.72
N LYS A 141 -7.11 -0.50 11.75
CA LYS A 141 -6.20 0.65 11.70
C LYS A 141 -6.37 1.56 12.92
N LYS A 142 -7.61 1.91 13.26
CA LYS A 142 -7.91 2.78 14.40
C LYS A 142 -7.36 2.20 15.70
N ASP A 143 -7.64 0.91 15.94
CA ASP A 143 -7.17 0.22 17.14
C ASP A 143 -5.64 0.14 17.20
N GLY A 144 -4.98 0.01 16.05
CA GLY A 144 -3.53 -0.18 15.96
C GLY A 144 -2.79 1.12 16.13
N HIS A 145 -3.29 2.19 15.51
CA HIS A 145 -2.75 3.52 15.69
C HIS A 145 -2.84 3.96 17.16
N GLY A 146 -3.99 3.75 17.81
CA GLY A 146 -4.16 4.12 19.22
C GLY A 146 -3.24 3.39 20.20
N LYS A 147 -2.72 2.21 19.83
CA LYS A 147 -1.87 1.39 20.72
C LYS A 147 -0.38 1.43 20.38
N TYR A 148 -0.02 1.54 19.10
CA TYR A 148 1.35 1.26 18.64
C TYR A 148 2.01 2.40 17.88
N LYS A 149 1.26 3.37 17.33
CA LYS A 149 1.84 4.47 16.54
C LYS A 149 2.67 5.43 17.40
N GLY A 150 2.29 5.62 18.66
CA GLY A 150 2.82 6.69 19.51
C GLY A 150 2.24 8.04 19.11
N ASP A 151 2.12 8.95 20.08
CA ASP A 151 1.77 10.36 19.82
C ASP A 151 2.96 11.12 19.19
#